data_AF-A0A959MLU3-F1
#
_entry.id   AF-A0A959MLU3-F1
#
_cell.length_a   1.000
_cell.length_b   1.000
_cell.length_c   1.000
_cell.angle_alpha   90.00
_cell.angle_beta   90.00
_cell.angle_gamma   90.00
#
_symmetry.space_group_name_H-M   'P 1'
#
loop_
_entity.id
_entity.type
_entity.pdbx_description
1 polymer ?
#
loop_
_entity_poly.entity_id
_entity_poly.type
_entity_poly.pdbx_seq_one_letter_code
_entity_poly.pdbx_strand_id
1 'polypeptide(L)'
;MKLSALNISKRKYLLLLLAILSYILSLVFNTVYTNFNSINHEVSKAEQYIHQHEKSFRTIIKDTALLSKLVAKTESYGEFTKLIDKSFGFILYSNPEFGDRNMLFWNEQIITPTNELLAVKDGEYFRKLSNGWYYVIRKSLVIKQKKLLAFAMIPIESKFFIETAYLPEEFAFSHEAGKRVKISEKPTDFQVKTSSGATLFYLTKKEIGTVPYNNNLTIILRFCAVLFLLIFIQLLVEEIAGKKGAGMAIGLLAVILIGLRLLVYFFPLLLNLRQFEFFSPLIYGSNLIQKSLGDLFINVILFAWIIFYAWYKWQHKETYPVHFSKKIKWLIGILALCLLVCSTFILASLVRSLVADSKISFDVTNFFSLNKYTVAGFFILATLSLAYYYLSQLLFRLIFPLFGGRDFLIYFVVAIAGLGLLSLQSKASNVLFFMPVLIWLLIYTWLLNQRGVFFKKIKINIAGILFWIFVFSVSISAIMLSQNKKVEWVKRKSIAEKLAVQTD
;
A
#
# COMPACT_ATOMS: atom_id res chain seq x y z
N MET A 1 37.38 18.11 21.65
CA MET A 1 37.17 17.19 20.49
C MET A 1 37.05 15.70 20.88
N LYS A 2 37.85 15.16 21.82
CA LYS A 2 37.69 13.76 22.30
C LYS A 2 36.41 13.49 23.12
N LEU A 3 35.98 14.43 23.96
CA LEU A 3 34.75 14.31 24.77
C LEU A 3 33.45 14.32 23.93
N SER A 4 33.39 15.10 22.84
CA SER A 4 32.25 15.11 21.93
C SER A 4 32.16 13.82 21.09
N ALA A 5 33.31 13.29 20.63
CA ALA A 5 33.37 12.02 19.91
C ALA A 5 32.96 10.82 20.78
N LEU A 6 33.34 10.80 22.07
CA LEU A 6 32.95 9.73 23.00
C LEU A 6 31.42 9.72 23.26
N ASN A 7 30.81 10.91 23.33
CA ASN A 7 29.38 11.07 23.57
C ASN A 7 28.55 10.62 22.35
N ILE A 8 29.01 10.92 21.13
CA ILE A 8 28.40 10.44 19.88
C ILE A 8 28.51 8.91 19.76
N SER A 9 29.67 8.33 20.13
CA SER A 9 29.86 6.88 20.09
C SER A 9 28.97 6.12 21.09
N LYS A 10 28.62 6.70 22.25
CA LYS A 10 27.67 6.10 23.18
C LYS A 10 26.23 6.23 22.68
N ARG A 11 25.86 7.39 22.10
CA ARG A 11 24.52 7.66 21.56
C ARG A 11 24.12 6.75 20.40
N LYS A 12 25.05 6.35 19.52
CA LYS A 12 24.73 5.40 18.43
C LYS A 12 24.34 4.02 18.96
N TYR A 13 25.03 3.50 19.98
CA TYR A 13 24.69 2.18 20.54
C TYR A 13 23.39 2.22 21.33
N LEU A 14 23.05 3.38 21.92
CA LEU A 14 21.72 3.60 22.47
C LEU A 14 20.62 3.49 21.40
N LEU A 15 20.83 4.05 20.20
CA LEU A 15 19.87 3.89 19.08
C LEU A 15 19.74 2.43 18.66
N LEU A 16 20.83 1.66 18.61
CA LEU A 16 20.78 0.23 18.33
C LEU A 16 19.98 -0.52 19.42
N LEU A 17 20.22 -0.20 20.70
CA LEU A 17 19.47 -0.78 21.81
C LEU A 17 17.98 -0.44 21.72
N LEU A 18 17.63 0.81 21.41
CA LEU A 18 16.24 1.24 21.20
C LEU A 18 15.59 0.53 20.01
N ALA A 19 16.34 0.29 18.92
CA ALA A 19 15.86 -0.47 17.77
C ALA A 19 15.51 -1.91 18.17
N ILE A 20 16.42 -2.58 18.88
CA ILE A 20 16.25 -3.96 19.37
C ILE A 20 15.08 -4.03 20.36
N LEU A 21 15.03 -3.13 21.35
CA LEU A 21 13.97 -3.10 22.36
C LEU A 21 12.60 -2.87 21.72
N SER A 22 12.48 -1.90 20.80
CA SER A 22 11.23 -1.63 20.08
C SER A 22 10.77 -2.83 19.27
N TYR A 23 11.70 -3.54 18.63
CA TYR A 23 11.38 -4.74 17.87
C TYR A 23 10.93 -5.89 18.78
N ILE A 24 11.64 -6.17 19.88
CA ILE A 24 11.25 -7.18 20.87
C ILE A 24 9.87 -6.86 21.45
N LEU A 25 9.64 -5.60 21.84
CA LEU A 25 8.35 -5.15 22.35
C LEU A 25 7.24 -5.38 21.30
N SER A 26 7.52 -5.13 20.02
CA SER A 26 6.57 -5.42 18.94
C SER A 26 6.22 -6.91 18.84
N LEU A 27 7.17 -7.82 19.07
CA LEU A 27 6.94 -9.27 19.04
C LEU A 27 6.09 -9.71 20.24
N VAL A 28 6.39 -9.18 21.43
CA VAL A 28 5.62 -9.46 22.66
C VAL A 28 4.18 -8.99 22.50
N PHE A 29 3.97 -7.73 22.08
CA PHE A 29 2.62 -7.20 21.83
C PHE A 29 1.88 -7.98 20.76
N ASN A 30 2.54 -8.34 19.66
CA ASN A 30 1.92 -9.14 18.61
C ASN A 30 1.49 -10.52 19.13
N THR A 31 2.29 -11.16 19.99
CA THR A 31 1.94 -12.50 20.49
C THR A 31 0.79 -12.44 21.50
N VAL A 32 0.83 -11.48 22.43
CA VAL A 32 -0.16 -11.34 23.50
C VAL A 32 -1.49 -10.81 22.98
N TYR A 33 -1.47 -9.78 22.13
CA TYR A 33 -2.68 -9.09 21.69
C TYR A 33 -3.44 -9.86 20.60
N THR A 34 -2.73 -10.55 19.70
CA THR A 34 -3.34 -11.16 18.50
C THR A 34 -4.08 -12.45 18.80
N ASN A 35 -3.72 -13.19 19.87
CA ASN A 35 -4.27 -14.52 20.13
C ASN A 35 -5.47 -14.58 21.08
N PHE A 36 -5.60 -13.67 22.05
CA PHE A 36 -6.71 -13.73 23.03
C PHE A 36 -7.49 -12.42 23.16
N ASN A 37 -6.82 -11.28 23.15
CA ASN A 37 -7.50 -10.00 23.38
C ASN A 37 -8.21 -9.48 22.13
N SER A 38 -7.75 -9.82 20.92
CA SER A 38 -8.32 -9.29 19.68
C SER A 38 -9.77 -9.75 19.43
N ILE A 39 -10.08 -11.03 19.67
CA ILE A 39 -11.43 -11.57 19.43
C ILE A 39 -12.38 -11.15 20.55
N ASN A 40 -11.94 -11.22 21.81
CA ASN A 40 -12.73 -10.72 22.95
C ASN A 40 -13.05 -9.23 22.81
N HIS A 41 -12.14 -8.44 22.25
CA HIS A 41 -12.41 -7.03 21.96
C HIS A 41 -13.50 -6.85 20.90
N GLU A 42 -13.51 -7.67 19.83
CA GLU A 42 -14.61 -7.64 18.85
C GLU A 42 -15.92 -8.17 19.44
N VAL A 43 -15.89 -9.18 20.32
CA VAL A 43 -17.06 -9.63 21.08
C VAL A 43 -17.62 -8.49 21.92
N SER A 44 -16.80 -7.81 22.72
CA SER A 44 -17.24 -6.68 23.55
C SER A 44 -17.81 -5.53 22.72
N LYS A 45 -17.22 -5.22 21.56
CA LYS A 45 -17.79 -4.23 20.63
C LYS A 45 -19.14 -4.66 20.08
N ALA A 46 -19.27 -5.93 19.66
CA ALA A 46 -20.52 -6.48 19.17
C ALA A 46 -21.60 -6.44 20.25
N GLU A 47 -21.29 -6.83 21.49
CA GLU A 47 -22.21 -6.76 22.63
C GLU A 47 -22.63 -5.32 22.95
N GLN A 48 -21.68 -4.38 23.03
CA GLN A 48 -21.99 -2.96 23.24
C GLN A 48 -22.90 -2.40 22.15
N TYR A 49 -22.61 -2.72 20.89
CA TYR A 49 -23.42 -2.36 19.74
C TYR A 49 -24.84 -2.92 19.88
N ILE A 50 -24.99 -4.21 20.15
CA ILE A 50 -26.29 -4.88 20.31
C ILE A 50 -27.07 -4.27 21.48
N HIS A 51 -26.45 -4.10 22.66
CA HIS A 51 -27.12 -3.57 23.85
C HIS A 51 -27.58 -2.13 23.65
N GLN A 52 -26.80 -1.30 22.94
CA GLN A 52 -27.21 0.06 22.58
C GLN A 52 -28.45 0.07 21.68
N HIS A 53 -28.52 -0.85 20.71
CA HIS A 53 -29.67 -0.97 19.80
C HIS A 53 -30.90 -1.54 20.49
N GLU A 54 -30.74 -2.55 21.36
CA GLU A 54 -31.82 -3.08 22.20
C GLU A 54 -32.41 -2.01 23.11
N LYS A 55 -31.55 -1.22 23.77
CA LYS A 55 -32.00 -0.10 24.61
C LYS A 55 -32.75 0.93 23.78
N SER A 56 -32.25 1.28 22.60
CA SER A 56 -32.90 2.23 21.69
C SER A 56 -34.27 1.74 21.24
N PHE A 57 -34.38 0.48 20.83
CA PHE A 57 -35.66 -0.14 20.47
C PHE A 57 -36.63 -0.18 21.65
N ARG A 58 -36.17 -0.59 22.85
CA ARG A 58 -36.98 -0.60 24.08
C ARG A 58 -37.51 0.78 24.44
N THR A 59 -36.74 1.84 24.22
CA THR A 59 -37.20 3.21 24.43
C THR A 59 -38.29 3.60 23.42
N ILE A 60 -38.12 3.27 22.14
CA ILE A 60 -39.11 3.58 21.09
C ILE A 60 -40.44 2.85 21.36
N ILE A 61 -40.40 1.55 21.66
CA ILE A 61 -41.64 0.78 21.86
C ILE A 61 -42.39 1.13 23.15
N LYS A 62 -41.72 1.79 24.11
CA LYS A 62 -42.35 2.29 25.35
C LYS A 62 -43.06 3.62 25.15
N ASP A 63 -42.71 4.39 24.12
CA ASP A 63 -43.35 5.67 23.80
C ASP A 63 -44.67 5.44 23.04
N THR A 64 -45.73 5.13 23.79
CA THR A 64 -47.05 4.88 23.22
C THR A 64 -47.63 6.09 22.49
N ALA A 65 -47.20 7.31 22.84
CA ALA A 65 -47.65 8.53 22.17
C ALA A 65 -47.05 8.60 20.77
N LEU A 66 -45.73 8.44 20.64
CA LEU A 66 -45.03 8.38 19.36
C LEU A 66 -45.60 7.27 18.47
N LEU A 67 -45.71 6.04 18.99
CA LEU A 67 -46.25 4.92 18.21
C LEU A 67 -47.68 5.18 17.72
N SER A 68 -48.52 5.82 18.54
CA SER A 68 -49.88 6.16 18.12
C SER A 68 -49.91 7.19 16.99
N LYS A 69 -48.97 8.16 16.99
CA LYS A 69 -48.81 9.13 15.90
C LYS A 69 -48.33 8.45 14.61
N LEU A 70 -47.34 7.56 14.71
CA LEU A 70 -46.81 6.81 13.55
C LEU A 70 -47.90 5.94 12.90
N VAL A 71 -48.73 5.26 13.70
CA VAL A 71 -49.85 4.46 13.18
C VAL A 71 -50.93 5.33 12.54
N ALA A 72 -51.15 6.54 13.07
CA ALA A 72 -52.11 7.50 12.54
C ALA A 72 -51.56 8.37 11.39
N LYS A 73 -50.25 8.28 11.10
CA LYS A 73 -49.53 9.15 10.16
C LYS A 73 -49.63 10.64 10.54
N THR A 74 -49.54 10.95 11.84
CA THR A 74 -49.63 12.32 12.39
C THR A 74 -48.37 12.71 13.17
N GLU A 75 -47.25 12.04 12.91
CA GLU A 75 -45.95 12.39 13.46
C GLU A 75 -45.44 13.73 12.92
N SER A 76 -44.75 14.49 13.76
CA SER A 76 -44.04 15.68 13.32
C SER A 76 -42.77 15.31 12.56
N TYR A 77 -42.29 16.22 11.71
CA TYR A 77 -41.02 16.04 11.00
C TYR A 77 -39.85 15.72 11.95
N GLY A 78 -39.77 16.39 13.11
CA GLY A 78 -38.73 16.14 14.10
C GLY A 78 -38.82 14.78 14.82
N GLU A 79 -40.02 14.19 14.90
CA GLU A 79 -40.21 12.83 15.41
C GLU A 79 -39.82 11.79 14.36
N PHE A 80 -40.13 12.06 13.08
CA PHE A 80 -39.77 11.21 11.95
C PHE A 80 -38.25 11.16 11.72
N THR A 81 -37.57 12.31 11.71
CA THR A 81 -36.10 12.36 11.50
C THR A 81 -35.34 11.64 12.61
N LYS A 82 -35.79 11.73 13.87
CA LYS A 82 -35.21 10.97 14.99
C LYS A 82 -35.25 9.46 14.80
N LEU A 83 -36.21 8.95 14.02
CA LEU A 83 -36.33 7.53 13.69
C LEU A 83 -35.50 7.16 12.47
N ILE A 84 -35.39 8.04 11.46
CA ILE A 84 -34.51 7.85 10.31
C ILE A 84 -33.03 7.80 10.71
N ASP A 85 -32.62 8.67 11.65
CA ASP A 85 -31.22 8.74 12.10
C ASP A 85 -30.79 7.49 12.92
N LYS A 86 -31.67 6.51 13.12
CA LYS A 86 -31.33 5.25 13.76
C LYS A 86 -30.60 4.32 12.79
N SER A 87 -29.48 3.77 13.24
CA SER A 87 -28.67 2.80 12.49
C SER A 87 -29.25 1.39 12.42
N PHE A 88 -30.58 1.25 12.55
CA PHE A 88 -31.30 -0.03 12.42
C PHE A 88 -32.71 0.18 11.86
N GLY A 89 -33.21 -0.84 11.17
CA GLY A 89 -34.56 -0.84 10.61
C GLY A 89 -35.62 -1.03 11.70
N PHE A 90 -36.37 0.00 12.02
CA PHE A 90 -37.58 -0.04 12.84
C PHE A 90 -38.81 -0.10 11.95
N ILE A 91 -39.61 -1.16 12.09
CA ILE A 91 -40.74 -1.44 11.21
C ILE A 91 -41.97 -1.81 12.05
N LEU A 92 -43.12 -1.22 11.71
CA LEU A 92 -44.41 -1.49 12.34
C LEU A 92 -45.36 -2.15 11.35
N TYR A 93 -46.02 -3.21 11.78
CA TYR A 93 -47.09 -3.90 11.05
C TYR A 93 -48.39 -3.90 11.84
N SER A 94 -49.51 -3.87 11.12
CA SER A 94 -50.80 -4.27 11.70
C SER A 94 -50.81 -5.77 11.96
N ASN A 95 -51.48 -6.19 13.04
CA ASN A 95 -51.65 -7.60 13.38
C ASN A 95 -53.12 -7.90 13.69
N PRO A 96 -54.01 -7.77 12.70
CA PRO A 96 -55.43 -8.07 12.89
C PRO A 96 -55.63 -9.57 13.17
N GLU A 97 -56.73 -9.92 13.86
CA GLU A 97 -57.10 -11.32 14.08
C GLU A 97 -57.52 -12.03 12.79
N PHE A 98 -58.03 -11.25 11.81
CA PHE A 98 -58.43 -11.71 10.49
C PHE A 98 -57.94 -10.71 9.43
N GLY A 99 -57.36 -11.22 8.33
CA GLY A 99 -56.85 -10.43 7.21
C GLY A 99 -55.32 -10.26 7.17
N ASP A 100 -54.85 -9.57 6.13
CA ASP A 100 -53.43 -9.42 5.85
C ASP A 100 -52.75 -8.39 6.77
N ARG A 101 -51.46 -8.63 7.05
CA ARG A 101 -50.63 -7.73 7.84
C ARG A 101 -50.07 -6.63 6.94
N ASN A 102 -50.47 -5.41 7.21
CA ASN A 102 -50.05 -4.24 6.44
C ASN A 102 -48.91 -3.53 7.17
N MET A 103 -47.87 -3.13 6.42
CA MET A 103 -46.80 -2.29 6.95
C MET A 103 -47.34 -0.88 7.19
N LEU A 104 -47.22 -0.40 8.42
CA LEU A 104 -47.71 0.90 8.86
C LEU A 104 -46.60 1.95 8.86
N PHE A 105 -45.36 1.54 9.17
CA PHE A 105 -44.20 2.43 9.25
C PHE A 105 -42.89 1.66 8.98
N TRP A 106 -41.91 2.33 8.38
CA TRP A 106 -40.52 1.90 8.26
C TRP A 106 -39.60 3.14 8.23
N ASN A 107 -38.38 3.01 8.76
CA ASN A 107 -37.36 4.07 8.72
C ASN A 107 -36.19 3.76 7.78
N GLU A 108 -36.12 2.55 7.21
CA GLU A 108 -34.99 2.09 6.40
C GLU A 108 -35.46 1.36 5.14
N GLN A 109 -34.68 1.46 4.06
CA GLN A 109 -35.00 0.91 2.74
C GLN A 109 -34.20 -0.35 2.37
N ILE A 110 -33.29 -0.78 3.24
CA ILE A 110 -32.29 -1.81 2.92
C ILE A 110 -32.84 -3.22 3.18
N ILE A 111 -33.79 -3.39 4.10
CA ILE A 111 -34.34 -4.70 4.46
C ILE A 111 -35.78 -4.63 4.99
N THR A 112 -36.54 -5.72 4.81
CA THR A 112 -37.86 -5.93 5.41
C THR A 112 -37.97 -7.31 6.05
N PRO A 113 -38.84 -7.52 7.07
CA PRO A 113 -39.03 -8.82 7.69
C PRO A 113 -39.64 -9.81 6.68
N THR A 114 -39.10 -11.02 6.63
CA THR A 114 -39.65 -12.09 5.79
C THR A 114 -40.99 -12.59 6.34
N ASN A 115 -41.77 -13.28 5.50
CA ASN A 115 -43.04 -13.91 5.93
C ASN A 115 -42.85 -14.87 7.12
N GLU A 116 -41.70 -15.55 7.19
CA GLU A 116 -41.32 -16.37 8.35
C GLU A 116 -41.17 -15.54 9.63
N LEU A 117 -40.46 -14.41 9.56
CA LEU A 117 -40.27 -13.49 10.71
C LEU A 117 -41.58 -12.83 11.16
N LEU A 118 -42.52 -12.65 10.24
CA LEU A 118 -43.87 -12.23 10.61
C LEU A 118 -44.56 -13.32 11.46
N ALA A 119 -44.44 -14.59 11.07
CA ALA A 119 -45.15 -15.72 11.68
C ALA A 119 -44.60 -16.21 13.03
N VAL A 120 -43.30 -16.02 13.32
CA VAL A 120 -42.69 -16.48 14.60
C VAL A 120 -43.29 -15.79 15.83
N LYS A 121 -43.04 -16.32 17.04
CA LYS A 121 -43.49 -15.70 18.30
C LYS A 121 -42.65 -14.47 18.67
N ASP A 122 -43.09 -13.70 19.66
CA ASP A 122 -42.26 -12.61 20.21
C ASP A 122 -40.95 -13.15 20.75
N GLY A 123 -39.85 -12.47 20.43
CA GLY A 123 -38.53 -12.96 20.75
C GLY A 123 -37.41 -12.22 20.04
N GLU A 124 -36.21 -12.75 20.29
CA GLU A 124 -34.92 -12.28 19.79
C GLU A 124 -34.38 -13.36 18.85
N TYR A 125 -34.03 -12.99 17.61
CA TYR A 125 -33.67 -13.92 16.56
C TYR A 125 -32.41 -13.48 15.84
N PHE A 126 -31.50 -14.42 15.56
CA PHE A 126 -30.38 -14.19 14.66
C PHE A 126 -30.69 -14.85 13.31
N ARG A 127 -30.66 -14.08 12.21
CA ARG A 127 -31.07 -14.55 10.87
C ARG A 127 -30.14 -14.04 9.78
N LYS A 128 -29.87 -14.91 8.81
CA LYS A 128 -29.23 -14.56 7.54
C LYS A 128 -30.30 -14.17 6.52
N LEU A 129 -30.17 -12.98 5.96
CA LEU A 129 -31.02 -12.45 4.90
C LEU A 129 -30.19 -12.26 3.61
N SER A 130 -30.81 -11.78 2.54
CA SER A 130 -30.19 -11.68 1.20
C SER A 130 -28.98 -10.75 1.13
N ASN A 131 -28.89 -9.79 2.05
CA ASN A 131 -27.87 -8.74 2.11
C ASN A 131 -26.97 -8.82 3.36
N GLY A 132 -27.15 -9.81 4.24
CA GLY A 132 -26.32 -9.94 5.43
C GLY A 132 -26.93 -10.71 6.59
N TRP A 133 -26.24 -10.67 7.72
CA TRP A 133 -26.69 -11.20 9.01
C TRP A 133 -27.33 -10.10 9.84
N TYR A 134 -28.48 -10.44 10.43
CA TYR A 134 -29.29 -9.52 11.22
C TYR A 134 -29.61 -10.11 12.59
N TYR A 135 -29.58 -9.23 13.58
CA TYR A 135 -30.23 -9.44 14.85
C TYR A 135 -31.63 -8.80 14.82
N VAL A 136 -32.65 -9.64 14.99
CA VAL A 136 -34.06 -9.28 14.81
C VAL A 136 -34.79 -9.38 16.15
N ILE A 137 -35.43 -8.30 16.57
CA ILE A 137 -36.29 -8.28 17.75
C ILE A 137 -37.73 -8.11 17.31
N ARG A 138 -38.60 -9.05 17.70
CA ARG A 138 -40.05 -9.00 17.43
C ARG A 138 -40.83 -8.81 18.73
N LYS A 139 -41.71 -7.80 18.76
CA LYS A 139 -42.63 -7.54 19.87
C LYS A 139 -44.04 -7.26 19.38
N SER A 140 -45.01 -7.91 20.00
CA SER A 140 -46.43 -7.65 19.85
C SER A 140 -46.84 -6.54 20.82
N LEU A 141 -47.52 -5.52 20.30
CA LEU A 141 -47.94 -4.34 21.06
C LEU A 141 -49.45 -4.16 20.91
N VAL A 142 -50.09 -3.58 21.93
CA VAL A 142 -51.50 -3.17 21.87
C VAL A 142 -51.57 -1.68 22.16
N ILE A 143 -52.01 -0.89 21.18
CA ILE A 143 -52.08 0.58 21.28
C ILE A 143 -53.46 1.03 20.84
N LYS A 144 -54.20 1.72 21.73
CA LYS A 144 -55.57 2.20 21.47
C LYS A 144 -56.45 1.10 20.85
N GLN A 145 -56.44 -0.11 21.43
CA GLN A 145 -57.16 -1.31 21.00
C GLN A 145 -56.73 -1.91 19.63
N LYS A 146 -55.69 -1.36 18.98
CA LYS A 146 -55.09 -1.97 17.78
C LYS A 146 -53.92 -2.87 18.16
N LYS A 147 -53.92 -4.10 17.65
CA LYS A 147 -52.79 -5.04 17.76
C LYS A 147 -51.75 -4.74 16.68
N LEU A 148 -50.50 -4.56 17.10
CA LEU A 148 -49.37 -4.19 16.26
C LEU A 148 -48.22 -5.18 16.45
N LEU A 149 -47.38 -5.29 15.42
CA LEU A 149 -46.08 -5.97 15.50
C LEU A 149 -44.98 -4.94 15.25
N ALA A 150 -44.05 -4.83 16.18
CA ALA A 150 -42.85 -4.02 16.05
C ALA A 150 -41.63 -4.90 15.82
N PHE A 151 -40.83 -4.51 14.82
CA PHE A 151 -39.57 -5.15 14.47
C PHE A 151 -38.42 -4.16 14.64
N ALA A 152 -37.31 -4.64 15.21
CA ALA A 152 -36.00 -4.04 15.03
C ALA A 152 -35.13 -4.99 14.19
N MET A 153 -34.67 -4.52 13.04
CA MET A 153 -33.77 -5.21 12.12
C MET A 153 -32.37 -4.59 12.27
N ILE A 154 -31.55 -5.16 13.16
CA ILE A 154 -30.24 -4.63 13.49
C ILE A 154 -29.19 -5.34 12.63
N PRO A 155 -28.49 -4.66 11.71
CA PRO A 155 -27.46 -5.28 10.88
C PRO A 155 -26.25 -5.69 11.73
N ILE A 156 -25.71 -6.88 11.50
CA ILE A 156 -24.51 -7.39 12.18
C ILE A 156 -23.34 -7.49 11.21
N GLU A 157 -23.54 -8.12 10.05
CA GLU A 157 -22.54 -8.26 8.98
C GLU A 157 -23.23 -8.10 7.62
N SER A 158 -22.80 -7.15 6.79
CA SER A 158 -23.23 -7.07 5.40
C SER A 158 -22.56 -8.18 4.60
N LYS A 159 -23.35 -8.92 3.82
CA LYS A 159 -22.85 -10.01 2.98
C LYS A 159 -23.72 -10.17 1.75
N PHE A 160 -23.24 -9.65 0.63
CA PHE A 160 -23.94 -9.65 -0.65
C PHE A 160 -23.45 -10.79 -1.55
N PHE A 161 -24.28 -11.18 -2.53
CA PHE A 161 -23.89 -12.17 -3.53
C PHE A 161 -22.72 -11.69 -4.42
N ILE A 162 -22.67 -10.38 -4.71
CA ILE A 162 -21.59 -9.73 -5.45
C ILE A 162 -20.97 -8.64 -4.56
N GLU A 163 -19.71 -8.81 -4.20
CA GLU A 163 -18.94 -7.80 -3.48
C GLU A 163 -18.46 -6.71 -4.44
N THR A 164 -18.73 -5.46 -4.08
CA THR A 164 -18.23 -4.29 -4.81
C THR A 164 -17.64 -3.28 -3.84
N ALA A 165 -16.93 -2.27 -4.35
CA ALA A 165 -16.44 -1.17 -3.52
C ALA A 165 -17.56 -0.41 -2.77
N TYR A 166 -18.80 -0.50 -3.25
CA TYR A 166 -19.98 0.14 -2.66
C TYR A 166 -20.80 -0.82 -1.77
N LEU A 167 -20.57 -2.13 -1.89
CA LEU A 167 -21.25 -3.18 -1.14
C LEU A 167 -20.22 -4.14 -0.53
N PRO A 168 -19.41 -3.66 0.43
CA PRO A 168 -18.38 -4.49 1.04
C PRO A 168 -18.98 -5.54 1.99
N GLU A 169 -18.28 -6.65 2.15
CA GLU A 169 -18.48 -7.57 3.29
C GLU A 169 -17.88 -6.91 4.54
N GLU A 170 -18.73 -6.47 5.47
CA GLU A 170 -18.31 -5.68 6.63
C GLU A 170 -19.20 -5.90 7.85
N PHE A 171 -18.61 -5.88 9.05
CA PHE A 171 -19.37 -5.87 10.29
C PHE A 171 -19.84 -4.48 10.68
N ALA A 172 -21.12 -4.33 10.98
CA ALA A 172 -21.74 -3.05 11.35
C ALA A 172 -21.15 -2.45 12.65
N PHE A 173 -20.64 -3.29 13.56
CA PHE A 173 -20.03 -2.86 14.81
C PHE A 173 -18.54 -2.49 14.68
N SER A 174 -17.87 -2.87 13.59
CA SER A 174 -16.41 -2.71 13.45
C SER A 174 -15.94 -2.98 12.00
N HIS A 175 -15.49 -1.92 11.31
CA HIS A 175 -14.92 -2.00 9.95
C HIS A 175 -13.71 -2.96 9.83
N GLU A 176 -13.00 -3.20 10.93
CA GLU A 176 -11.84 -4.09 10.93
C GLU A 176 -12.15 -5.53 11.39
N ALA A 177 -13.34 -5.81 11.93
CA ALA A 177 -13.68 -7.13 12.44
C ALA A 177 -13.57 -8.20 11.34
N GLY A 178 -13.98 -7.88 10.11
CA GLY A 178 -13.94 -8.81 8.96
C GLY A 178 -12.53 -9.27 8.58
N LYS A 179 -11.49 -8.58 9.09
CA LYS A 179 -10.08 -8.95 8.93
C LYS A 179 -9.60 -9.93 9.99
N ARG A 180 -10.30 -10.10 11.10
CA ARG A 180 -9.86 -10.88 12.27
C ARG A 180 -10.79 -12.03 12.62
N VAL A 181 -12.09 -11.81 12.47
CA VAL A 181 -13.14 -12.72 12.90
C VAL A 181 -14.12 -12.98 11.76
N LYS A 182 -14.83 -14.09 11.88
CA LYS A 182 -16.01 -14.43 11.07
C LYS A 182 -17.08 -14.98 12.00
N ILE A 183 -18.35 -14.88 11.59
CA ILE A 183 -19.44 -15.56 12.31
C ILE A 183 -19.24 -17.08 12.16
N SER A 184 -19.33 -17.79 13.28
CA SER A 184 -19.19 -19.24 13.35
C SER A 184 -20.58 -19.89 13.42
N GLU A 185 -20.77 -20.92 12.60
CA GLU A 185 -21.96 -21.79 12.69
C GLU A 185 -21.83 -22.79 13.84
N LYS A 186 -20.61 -23.06 14.32
CA LYS A 186 -20.33 -23.95 15.45
C LYS A 186 -20.11 -23.14 16.73
N PRO A 187 -20.51 -23.65 17.90
CA PRO A 187 -20.19 -23.03 19.19
C PRO A 187 -18.68 -22.84 19.38
N THR A 188 -18.31 -21.68 19.92
CA THR A 188 -16.93 -21.32 20.28
C THR A 188 -16.92 -20.63 21.65
N ASP A 189 -15.74 -20.45 22.23
CA ASP A 189 -15.59 -19.72 23.50
C ASP A 189 -15.95 -18.22 23.38
N PHE A 190 -15.90 -17.68 22.15
CA PHE A 190 -16.23 -16.28 21.86
C PHE A 190 -17.71 -16.09 21.53
N GLN A 191 -18.53 -16.10 22.58
CA GLN A 191 -19.99 -15.96 22.50
C GLN A 191 -20.37 -14.48 22.51
N VAL A 192 -21.27 -14.05 21.62
CA VAL A 192 -21.86 -12.71 21.65
C VAL A 192 -23.25 -12.80 22.26
N LYS A 193 -23.48 -12.06 23.36
CA LYS A 193 -24.72 -12.16 24.16
C LYS A 193 -25.59 -10.92 24.09
N THR A 194 -26.91 -11.11 24.21
CA THR A 194 -27.90 -10.04 24.35
C THR A 194 -27.84 -9.40 25.73
N SER A 195 -28.57 -8.30 25.96
CA SER A 195 -28.69 -7.72 27.30
C SER A 195 -29.35 -8.63 28.32
N SER A 196 -30.05 -9.69 27.90
CA SER A 196 -30.64 -10.71 28.77
C SER A 196 -29.67 -11.86 29.11
N GLY A 197 -28.47 -11.87 28.51
CA GLY A 197 -27.46 -12.90 28.70
C GLY A 197 -27.60 -14.12 27.78
N ALA A 198 -28.61 -14.13 26.89
CA ALA A 198 -28.78 -15.18 25.89
C ALA A 198 -27.73 -15.06 24.78
N THR A 199 -27.19 -16.19 24.31
CA THR A 199 -26.19 -16.20 23.23
C THR A 199 -26.88 -16.07 21.88
N LEU A 200 -26.49 -15.08 21.06
CA LEU A 200 -27.03 -14.87 19.71
C LEU A 200 -26.24 -15.63 18.65
N PHE A 201 -24.92 -15.45 18.66
CA PHE A 201 -24.01 -16.04 17.70
C PHE A 201 -22.61 -16.16 18.29
N TYR A 202 -21.77 -16.88 17.57
CA TYR A 202 -20.40 -17.17 17.94
C TYR A 202 -19.46 -16.50 16.95
N LEU A 203 -18.39 -15.91 17.43
CA LEU A 203 -17.30 -15.42 16.59
C LEU A 203 -16.18 -16.45 16.59
N THR A 204 -15.60 -16.71 15.44
CA THR A 204 -14.35 -17.49 15.36
C THR A 204 -13.28 -16.67 14.68
N LYS A 205 -12.02 -17.02 14.95
CA LYS A 205 -10.89 -16.45 14.24
C LYS A 205 -11.08 -16.74 12.74
N LYS A 206 -10.98 -15.70 11.92
CA LYS A 206 -10.88 -15.91 10.47
C LYS A 206 -9.54 -16.61 10.26
N GLU A 207 -9.55 -17.87 9.85
CA GLU A 207 -8.36 -18.56 9.37
C GLU A 207 -7.97 -17.92 8.05
N ILE A 208 -7.23 -16.81 8.14
CA ILE A 208 -6.78 -16.07 6.97
C ILE A 208 -5.75 -16.95 6.28
N GLY A 209 -6.04 -17.36 5.05
CA GLY A 209 -5.00 -17.83 4.15
C GLY A 209 -3.85 -16.82 4.12
N THR A 210 -2.68 -17.24 4.58
CA THR A 210 -1.34 -16.73 4.27
C THR A 210 -0.86 -15.35 4.78
N VAL A 211 -1.71 -14.39 5.19
CA VAL A 211 -1.22 -13.06 5.64
C VAL A 211 -1.62 -12.77 7.09
N PRO A 212 -0.67 -12.80 8.04
CA PRO A 212 -0.94 -12.37 9.42
C PRO A 212 -1.33 -10.89 9.46
N TYR A 213 -2.13 -10.48 10.45
CA TYR A 213 -2.49 -9.07 10.67
C TYR A 213 -1.84 -8.56 11.95
N ASN A 214 -1.08 -7.46 11.86
CA ASN A 214 -0.50 -6.79 13.01
C ASN A 214 -1.37 -5.60 13.41
N ASN A 215 -1.58 -5.40 14.71
CA ASN A 215 -2.23 -4.19 15.23
C ASN A 215 -1.36 -2.93 14.98
N ASN A 216 -2.00 -1.77 14.89
CA ASN A 216 -1.39 -0.43 14.71
C ASN A 216 -0.23 -0.17 15.68
N LEU A 217 -0.35 -0.53 16.96
CA LEU A 217 0.76 -0.37 17.92
C LEU A 217 1.98 -1.22 17.54
N THR A 218 1.76 -2.47 17.10
CA THR A 218 2.85 -3.34 16.62
C THR A 218 3.51 -2.76 15.38
N ILE A 219 2.72 -2.19 14.46
CA ILE A 219 3.22 -1.51 13.26
C ILE A 219 4.11 -0.32 13.65
N ILE A 220 3.64 0.54 14.56
CA ILE A 220 4.38 1.72 15.01
C ILE A 220 5.70 1.30 15.66
N LEU A 221 5.68 0.30 16.54
CA LEU A 221 6.90 -0.22 17.18
C LEU A 221 7.90 -0.80 16.17
N ARG A 222 7.43 -1.56 15.16
CA ARG A 222 8.29 -2.07 14.07
C ARG A 222 8.87 -0.95 13.22
N PHE A 223 8.07 0.08 12.92
CA PHE A 223 8.54 1.25 12.17
C PHE A 223 9.60 2.03 12.96
N CYS A 224 9.38 2.28 14.25
CA CYS A 224 10.37 2.89 15.14
C CYS A 224 11.66 2.06 15.20
N ALA A 225 11.55 0.73 15.28
CA ALA A 225 12.71 -0.16 15.28
C ALA A 225 13.55 0.00 14.00
N VAL A 226 12.90 -0.02 12.83
CA VAL A 226 13.56 0.19 11.54
C VAL A 226 14.19 1.58 11.48
N LEU A 227 13.47 2.63 11.88
CA LEU A 227 13.97 4.00 11.87
C LEU A 227 15.23 4.17 12.72
N PHE A 228 15.23 3.69 13.96
CA PHE A 228 16.40 3.76 14.84
C PHE A 228 17.57 2.96 14.28
N LEU A 229 17.31 1.78 13.69
CA LEU A 229 18.34 0.98 13.02
C LEU A 229 18.97 1.73 11.83
N LEU A 230 18.16 2.38 11.00
CA LEU A 230 18.64 3.15 9.85
C LEU A 230 19.49 4.35 10.28
N ILE A 231 19.08 5.07 11.34
CA ILE A 231 19.88 6.16 11.89
C ILE A 231 21.20 5.63 12.48
N PHE A 232 21.16 4.50 13.19
CA PHE A 232 22.36 3.85 13.71
C PHE A 232 23.33 3.49 12.57
N ILE A 233 22.84 2.91 11.48
CA ILE A 233 23.65 2.56 10.30
C ILE A 233 24.28 3.82 9.70
N GLN A 234 23.53 4.92 9.56
CA GLN A 234 24.07 6.18 9.07
C GLN A 234 25.23 6.68 9.93
N LEU A 235 25.08 6.68 11.26
CA LEU A 235 26.13 7.11 12.19
C LEU A 235 27.35 6.19 12.17
N LEU A 236 27.13 4.88 12.03
CA LEU A 236 28.21 3.88 11.92
C LEU A 236 29.04 4.10 10.66
N VAL A 237 28.37 4.31 9.53
CA VAL A 237 29.01 4.54 8.23
C VAL A 237 29.78 5.86 8.25
N GLU A 238 29.26 6.90 8.88
CA GLU A 238 29.96 8.19 9.06
C GLU A 238 31.27 8.05 9.86
N GLU A 239 31.27 7.28 10.95
CA GLU A 239 32.48 7.02 11.72
C GLU A 239 33.53 6.27 10.90
N ILE A 240 33.10 5.29 10.11
CA ILE A 240 33.98 4.51 9.25
C ILE A 240 34.51 5.37 8.10
N ALA A 241 33.71 6.30 7.57
CA ALA A 241 34.18 7.26 6.59
C ALA A 241 35.32 8.13 7.14
N GLY A 242 35.24 8.53 8.41
CA GLY A 242 36.30 9.27 9.10
C GLY A 242 37.56 8.44 9.40
N LYS A 243 37.41 7.15 9.73
CA LYS A 243 38.53 6.27 10.14
C LYS A 243 39.22 5.53 8.99
N LYS A 244 38.45 4.98 8.06
CA LYS A 244 38.92 4.08 6.98
C LYS A 244 38.71 4.67 5.57
N GLY A 245 38.08 5.84 5.48
CA GLY A 245 37.85 6.56 4.24
C GLY A 245 36.48 6.31 3.59
N ALA A 246 36.11 7.23 2.70
CA ALA A 246 34.79 7.27 2.07
C ALA A 246 34.41 6.01 1.28
N GLY A 247 35.34 5.42 0.53
CA GLY A 247 35.03 4.25 -0.30
C GLY A 247 34.61 3.02 0.51
N MET A 248 35.30 2.76 1.63
CA MET A 248 34.94 1.66 2.53
C MET A 248 33.59 1.92 3.22
N ALA A 249 33.29 3.16 3.57
CA ALA A 249 32.00 3.54 4.14
C ALA A 249 30.84 3.34 3.15
N ILE A 250 30.99 3.79 1.90
CA ILE A 250 30.00 3.59 0.84
C ILE A 250 29.75 2.10 0.60
N GLY A 251 30.83 1.30 0.48
CA GLY A 251 30.72 -0.15 0.31
C GLY A 251 30.01 -0.83 1.48
N LEU A 252 30.33 -0.44 2.72
CA LEU A 252 29.66 -0.97 3.90
C LEU A 252 28.17 -0.61 3.93
N LEU A 253 27.81 0.64 3.64
CA LEU A 253 26.40 1.06 3.56
C LEU A 253 25.64 0.20 2.54
N ALA A 254 26.20 0.02 1.34
CA ALA A 254 25.59 -0.80 0.30
C ALA A 254 25.38 -2.25 0.77
N VAL A 255 26.41 -2.88 1.35
CA VAL A 255 26.33 -4.26 1.85
C VAL A 255 25.28 -4.40 2.95
N ILE A 256 25.24 -3.48 3.92
CA ILE A 256 24.25 -3.54 5.01
C ILE A 256 22.83 -3.36 4.47
N LEU A 257 22.58 -2.37 3.62
CA LEU A 257 21.23 -2.11 3.10
C LEU A 257 20.74 -3.24 2.18
N ILE A 258 21.61 -3.81 1.34
CA ILE A 258 21.29 -4.99 0.53
C ILE A 258 21.01 -6.19 1.43
N GLY A 259 21.84 -6.43 2.45
CA GLY A 259 21.65 -7.50 3.42
C GLY A 259 20.30 -7.40 4.16
N LEU A 260 19.96 -6.20 4.66
CA LEU A 260 18.65 -5.94 5.27
C LEU A 260 17.51 -6.19 4.28
N ARG A 261 17.68 -5.79 3.02
CA ARG A 261 16.64 -5.99 2.01
C ARG A 261 16.43 -7.48 1.71
N LEU A 262 17.50 -8.24 1.55
CA LEU A 262 17.45 -9.70 1.38
C LEU A 262 16.79 -10.39 2.58
N LEU A 263 17.13 -9.96 3.79
CA LEU A 263 16.53 -10.47 5.03
C LEU A 263 15.02 -10.28 5.02
N VAL A 264 14.51 -9.10 4.63
CA VAL A 264 13.06 -8.86 4.51
C VAL A 264 12.41 -9.74 3.44
N TYR A 265 13.12 -10.07 2.35
CA TYR A 265 12.60 -10.95 1.30
C TYR A 265 12.52 -12.42 1.72
N PHE A 266 13.51 -12.94 2.46
CA PHE A 266 13.51 -14.31 2.97
C PHE A 266 12.58 -14.49 4.18
N PHE A 267 12.42 -13.45 5.00
CA PHE A 267 11.62 -13.48 6.22
C PHE A 267 10.50 -12.42 6.18
N PRO A 268 9.47 -12.57 5.33
CA PRO A 268 8.42 -11.57 5.14
C PRO A 268 7.61 -11.29 6.42
N LEU A 269 7.57 -12.24 7.35
CA LEU A 269 6.85 -12.13 8.64
C LEU A 269 7.46 -11.09 9.60
N LEU A 270 8.76 -10.78 9.47
CA LEU A 270 9.46 -9.87 10.39
C LEU A 270 8.85 -8.47 10.39
N LEU A 271 8.53 -7.96 9.20
CA LEU A 271 7.86 -6.67 9.04
C LEU A 271 6.39 -6.83 8.64
N ASN A 272 6.01 -7.96 8.05
CA ASN A 272 4.65 -8.26 7.61
C ASN A 272 4.05 -7.15 6.72
N LEU A 273 4.87 -6.66 5.77
CA LEU A 273 4.49 -5.52 4.92
C LEU A 273 3.30 -5.83 4.00
N ARG A 274 3.05 -7.12 3.70
CA ARG A 274 1.95 -7.57 2.83
C ARG A 274 0.56 -7.29 3.36
N GLN A 275 0.41 -6.97 4.64
CA GLN A 275 -0.87 -6.53 5.20
C GLN A 275 -1.35 -5.17 4.64
N PHE A 276 -0.45 -4.38 4.06
CA PHE A 276 -0.76 -3.07 3.49
C PHE A 276 -1.06 -3.19 1.99
N GLU A 277 -2.12 -2.50 1.55
CA GLU A 277 -2.53 -2.45 0.14
C GLU A 277 -1.39 -1.98 -0.79
N PHE A 278 -0.55 -1.04 -0.32
CA PHE A 278 0.63 -0.54 -1.05
C PHE A 278 1.67 -1.62 -1.39
N PHE A 279 1.68 -2.73 -0.63
CA PHE A 279 2.52 -3.90 -0.88
C PHE A 279 1.73 -5.05 -1.52
N SER A 280 0.53 -4.80 -2.03
CA SER A 280 -0.25 -5.78 -2.77
C SER A 280 0.31 -5.95 -4.20
N PRO A 281 0.51 -7.19 -4.67
CA PRO A 281 0.89 -7.44 -6.07
C PRO A 281 -0.24 -7.10 -7.05
N LEU A 282 -1.48 -6.90 -6.56
CA LEU A 282 -2.63 -6.56 -7.39
C LEU A 282 -2.56 -5.14 -7.98
N ILE A 283 -1.79 -4.24 -7.35
CA ILE A 283 -1.62 -2.85 -7.81
C ILE A 283 -0.48 -2.75 -8.81
N TYR A 284 0.66 -3.36 -8.48
CA TYR A 284 1.84 -3.46 -9.32
C TYR A 284 2.59 -4.73 -8.93
N GLY A 285 3.05 -5.50 -9.90
CA GLY A 285 3.84 -6.70 -9.65
C GLY A 285 4.53 -7.12 -10.93
N SER A 286 5.79 -6.76 -11.08
CA SER A 286 6.54 -7.01 -12.31
C SER A 286 7.34 -8.31 -12.20
N ASN A 287 8.23 -8.41 -11.21
CA ASN A 287 9.23 -9.50 -11.12
C ASN A 287 9.42 -9.99 -9.68
N LEU A 288 10.21 -11.05 -9.49
CA LEU A 288 10.57 -11.60 -8.16
C LEU A 288 11.20 -10.57 -7.21
N ILE A 289 11.89 -9.55 -7.74
CA ILE A 289 12.47 -8.45 -6.93
C ILE A 289 11.41 -7.37 -6.68
N GLN A 290 10.67 -6.99 -7.72
CA GLN A 290 9.64 -5.94 -7.69
C GLN A 290 8.24 -6.54 -7.57
N LYS A 291 7.97 -7.17 -6.42
CA LYS A 291 6.74 -7.90 -6.16
C LYS A 291 5.54 -7.03 -5.78
N SER A 292 5.75 -5.74 -5.54
CA SER A 292 4.72 -4.76 -5.18
C SER A 292 5.21 -3.32 -5.40
N LEU A 293 4.29 -2.35 -5.41
CA LEU A 293 4.65 -0.93 -5.54
C LEU A 293 5.50 -0.47 -4.35
N GLY A 294 5.16 -0.94 -3.14
CA GLY A 294 5.94 -0.70 -1.94
C GLY A 294 7.34 -1.33 -1.98
N ASP A 295 7.48 -2.50 -2.61
CA ASP A 295 8.80 -3.11 -2.79
C ASP A 295 9.69 -2.27 -3.72
N LEU A 296 9.12 -1.74 -4.81
CA LEU A 296 9.81 -0.82 -5.71
C LEU A 296 10.19 0.48 -5.01
N PHE A 297 9.27 1.06 -4.25
CA PHE A 297 9.51 2.27 -3.48
C PHE A 297 10.69 2.12 -2.52
N ILE A 298 10.72 1.06 -1.72
CA ILE A 298 11.84 0.78 -0.80
C ILE A 298 13.14 0.60 -1.58
N ASN A 299 13.11 -0.19 -2.67
CA ASN A 299 14.30 -0.42 -3.49
C ASN A 299 14.88 0.89 -4.06
N VAL A 300 14.02 1.78 -4.54
CA VAL A 300 14.43 3.08 -5.09
C VAL A 300 14.97 4.01 -4.01
N ILE A 301 14.36 4.06 -2.82
CA ILE A 301 14.87 4.88 -1.70
C ILE A 301 16.22 4.37 -1.21
N LEU A 302 16.38 3.06 -1.02
CA LEU A 302 17.65 2.48 -0.57
C LEU A 302 18.76 2.72 -1.60
N PHE A 303 18.45 2.56 -2.89
CA PHE A 303 19.36 2.87 -3.98
C PHE A 303 19.73 4.36 -3.98
N ALA A 304 18.75 5.26 -3.92
CA ALA A 304 18.98 6.70 -3.88
C ALA A 304 19.84 7.10 -2.67
N TRP A 305 19.61 6.50 -1.50
CA TRP A 305 20.42 6.75 -0.32
C TRP A 305 21.89 6.38 -0.54
N ILE A 306 22.18 5.19 -1.09
CA ILE A 306 23.57 4.78 -1.39
C ILE A 306 24.22 5.77 -2.36
N ILE A 307 23.52 6.17 -3.41
CA ILE A 307 24.07 7.07 -4.44
C ILE A 307 24.28 8.49 -3.91
N PHE A 308 23.31 9.06 -3.20
CA PHE A 308 23.42 10.40 -2.62
C PHE A 308 24.51 10.44 -1.55
N TYR A 309 24.66 9.37 -0.77
CA TYR A 309 25.75 9.23 0.17
C TYR A 309 27.12 9.21 -0.52
N ALA A 310 27.25 8.41 -1.58
CA ALA A 310 28.47 8.34 -2.38
C ALA A 310 28.81 9.69 -3.02
N TRP A 311 27.80 10.38 -3.58
CA TRP A 311 27.94 11.72 -4.13
C TRP A 311 28.42 12.69 -3.05
N TYR A 312 27.74 12.76 -1.90
CA TYR A 312 28.09 13.66 -0.80
C TYR A 312 29.54 13.50 -0.34
N LYS A 313 30.04 12.26 -0.25
CA LYS A 313 31.40 11.96 0.19
C LYS A 313 32.48 12.19 -0.87
N TRP A 314 32.13 12.12 -2.15
CA TRP A 314 33.09 12.23 -3.25
C TRP A 314 33.02 13.54 -4.03
N GLN A 315 31.98 14.35 -3.85
CA GLN A 315 31.77 15.57 -4.65
C GLN A 315 32.96 16.55 -4.60
N HIS A 316 33.65 16.67 -3.46
CA HIS A 316 34.78 17.59 -3.25
C HIS A 316 36.17 17.00 -3.55
N LYS A 317 36.25 15.72 -3.92
CA LYS A 317 37.53 15.11 -4.29
C LYS A 317 37.73 15.28 -5.80
N GLU A 318 38.59 16.21 -6.18
CA GLU A 318 38.83 16.58 -7.59
C GLU A 318 39.53 15.46 -8.38
N THR A 319 40.28 14.59 -7.71
CA THR A 319 40.94 13.44 -8.33
C THR A 319 40.90 12.25 -7.38
N TYR A 320 40.70 11.05 -7.93
CA TYR A 320 40.96 9.81 -7.21
C TYR A 320 42.44 9.48 -7.39
N PRO A 321 43.30 9.67 -6.36
CA PRO A 321 44.71 9.37 -6.47
C PRO A 321 44.88 7.87 -6.19
N VAL A 322 44.31 7.02 -7.05
CA VAL A 322 44.60 5.59 -6.92
C VAL A 322 45.76 5.26 -7.82
N HIS A 323 46.90 4.99 -7.18
CA HIS A 323 48.12 4.45 -7.77
C HIS A 323 47.89 2.98 -8.19
N PHE A 324 46.87 2.77 -9.02
CA PHE A 324 46.62 1.48 -9.63
C PHE A 324 47.50 1.30 -10.86
N SER A 325 47.91 0.05 -11.10
CA SER A 325 48.57 -0.32 -12.35
C SER A 325 47.68 0.03 -13.56
N LYS A 326 48.31 0.27 -14.71
CA LYS A 326 47.60 0.63 -15.94
C LYS A 326 46.49 -0.37 -16.30
N LYS A 327 46.69 -1.67 -16.03
CA LYS A 327 45.70 -2.72 -16.26
C LYS A 327 44.45 -2.57 -15.38
N ILE A 328 44.64 -2.30 -14.09
CA ILE A 328 43.53 -2.12 -13.14
C ILE A 328 42.72 -0.88 -13.48
N LYS A 329 43.37 0.21 -13.89
CA LYS A 329 42.70 1.43 -14.38
C LYS A 329 41.78 1.14 -15.56
N TRP A 330 42.26 0.37 -16.54
CA TRP A 330 41.46 -0.07 -17.68
C TRP A 330 40.28 -0.96 -17.28
N LEU A 331 40.51 -1.94 -16.41
CA LEU A 331 39.46 -2.82 -15.91
C LEU A 331 38.35 -2.02 -15.20
N ILE A 332 38.70 -1.10 -14.32
CA ILE A 332 37.74 -0.23 -13.62
C ILE A 332 36.96 0.64 -14.61
N GLY A 333 37.63 1.21 -15.62
CA GLY A 333 36.99 2.04 -16.63
C GLY A 333 35.97 1.26 -17.47
N ILE A 334 36.32 0.05 -17.93
CA ILE A 334 35.41 -0.83 -18.68
C ILE A 334 34.24 -1.25 -17.79
N LEU A 335 34.50 -1.67 -16.54
CA LEU A 335 33.44 -2.04 -15.60
C LEU A 335 32.48 -0.87 -15.32
N ALA A 336 32.99 0.36 -15.19
CA ALA A 336 32.16 1.54 -15.01
C ALA A 336 31.27 1.82 -16.24
N LEU A 337 31.77 1.60 -17.46
CA LEU A 337 30.98 1.73 -18.69
C LEU A 337 29.92 0.64 -18.81
N CYS A 338 30.26 -0.62 -18.51
CA CYS A 338 29.29 -1.71 -18.47
C CYS A 338 28.20 -1.43 -17.41
N LEU A 339 28.59 -0.95 -16.23
CA LEU A 339 27.67 -0.58 -15.16
C LEU A 339 26.76 0.59 -15.58
N LEU A 340 27.30 1.59 -16.30
CA LEU A 340 26.51 2.68 -16.87
C LEU A 340 25.42 2.13 -17.77
N VAL A 341 25.78 1.33 -18.79
CA VAL A 341 24.81 0.72 -19.73
C VAL A 341 23.77 -0.13 -19.01
N CYS A 342 24.20 -1.02 -18.10
CA CYS A 342 23.29 -1.87 -17.34
C CYS A 342 22.32 -1.04 -16.50
N SER A 343 22.81 -0.01 -15.80
CA SER A 343 21.97 0.87 -14.97
C SER A 343 20.96 1.65 -15.81
N THR A 344 21.31 2.10 -17.02
CA THR A 344 20.39 2.79 -17.94
C THR A 344 19.26 1.86 -18.40
N PHE A 345 19.59 0.63 -18.78
CA PHE A 345 18.59 -0.35 -19.20
C PHE A 345 17.69 -0.77 -18.05
N ILE A 346 18.26 -0.95 -16.85
CA ILE A 346 17.46 -1.20 -15.63
C ILE A 346 16.50 -0.05 -15.38
N LEU A 347 16.96 1.21 -15.41
CA LEU A 347 16.08 2.36 -15.24
C LEU A 347 14.93 2.37 -16.26
N ALA A 348 15.24 2.22 -17.55
CA ALA A 348 14.22 2.21 -18.60
C ALA A 348 13.23 1.05 -18.41
N SER A 349 13.70 -0.12 -17.97
CA SER A 349 12.85 -1.27 -17.66
C SER A 349 11.94 -1.02 -16.46
N LEU A 350 12.42 -0.33 -15.42
CA LEU A 350 11.62 0.02 -14.25
C LEU A 350 10.50 1.00 -14.64
N VAL A 351 10.82 2.04 -15.41
CA VAL A 351 9.83 2.99 -15.95
C VAL A 351 8.78 2.25 -16.78
N ARG A 352 9.21 1.37 -17.70
CA ARG A 352 8.29 0.58 -18.53
C ARG A 352 7.40 -0.33 -17.68
N SER A 353 7.96 -1.05 -16.72
CA SER A 353 7.20 -1.95 -15.85
C SER A 353 6.18 -1.21 -14.99
N LEU A 354 6.53 -0.03 -14.48
CA LEU A 354 5.63 0.75 -13.63
C LEU A 354 4.36 1.16 -14.38
N VAL A 355 4.48 1.41 -15.69
CA VAL A 355 3.34 1.79 -16.53
C VAL A 355 2.62 0.56 -17.10
N ALA A 356 3.36 -0.44 -17.59
CA ALA A 356 2.77 -1.58 -18.30
C ALA A 356 2.25 -2.68 -17.36
N ASP A 357 2.91 -2.89 -16.20
CA ASP A 357 2.62 -3.98 -15.26
C ASP A 357 1.86 -3.50 -14.01
N SER A 358 1.30 -2.28 -14.03
CA SER A 358 0.49 -1.75 -12.93
C SER A 358 -0.95 -1.46 -13.35
N LYS A 359 -1.86 -1.47 -12.37
CA LYS A 359 -3.23 -0.95 -12.54
C LYS A 359 -3.34 0.56 -12.30
N ILE A 360 -2.20 1.24 -12.17
CA ILE A 360 -2.13 2.66 -11.83
C ILE A 360 -2.34 3.46 -13.11
N SER A 361 -3.30 4.39 -13.10
CA SER A 361 -3.43 5.33 -14.21
C SER A 361 -2.32 6.38 -14.13
N PHE A 362 -1.52 6.46 -15.19
CA PHE A 362 -0.56 7.55 -15.42
C PHE A 362 -1.03 8.52 -16.50
N ASP A 363 -2.32 8.50 -16.82
CA ASP A 363 -2.89 9.40 -17.82
C ASP A 363 -3.19 10.77 -17.22
N VAL A 364 -2.27 11.72 -17.45
CA VAL A 364 -2.40 13.11 -16.99
C VAL A 364 -3.50 13.87 -17.72
N THR A 365 -4.01 13.37 -18.85
CA THR A 365 -5.14 14.00 -19.56
C THR A 365 -6.48 13.66 -18.91
N ASN A 366 -6.57 12.52 -18.21
CA ASN A 366 -7.72 12.12 -17.43
C ASN A 366 -7.47 12.32 -15.93
N PHE A 367 -7.59 13.56 -15.48
CA PHE A 367 -7.34 13.96 -14.09
C PHE A 367 -8.13 13.14 -13.05
N PHE A 368 -9.36 12.74 -13.36
CA PHE A 368 -10.20 11.93 -12.46
C PHE A 368 -9.70 10.50 -12.27
N SER A 369 -8.81 10.02 -13.15
CA SER A 369 -8.21 8.69 -13.01
C SER A 369 -7.00 8.66 -12.06
N LEU A 370 -6.48 9.83 -11.67
CA LEU A 370 -5.30 9.95 -10.81
C LEU A 370 -5.67 9.61 -9.37
N ASN A 371 -4.87 8.75 -8.73
CA ASN A 371 -5.10 8.34 -7.35
C ASN A 371 -3.81 8.41 -6.51
N LYS A 372 -3.89 8.00 -5.23
CA LYS A 372 -2.75 7.95 -4.29
C LYS A 372 -1.55 7.17 -4.84
N TYR A 373 -1.79 6.14 -5.66
CA TYR A 373 -0.73 5.33 -6.27
C TYR A 373 -0.07 6.02 -7.46
N THR A 374 -0.81 6.85 -8.22
CA THR A 374 -0.23 7.67 -9.28
C THR A 374 0.78 8.66 -8.70
N VAL A 375 0.43 9.34 -7.60
CA VAL A 375 1.34 10.26 -6.90
C VAL A 375 2.59 9.51 -6.40
N ALA A 376 2.41 8.35 -5.77
CA ALA A 376 3.53 7.50 -5.36
C ALA A 376 4.40 7.07 -6.55
N GLY A 377 3.79 6.71 -7.68
CA GLY A 377 4.49 6.36 -8.92
C GLY A 377 5.34 7.51 -9.46
N PHE A 378 4.80 8.74 -9.53
CA PHE A 378 5.58 9.92 -9.92
C PHE A 378 6.73 10.21 -8.96
N PHE A 379 6.52 10.06 -7.65
CA PHE A 379 7.60 10.21 -6.67
C PHE A 379 8.70 9.17 -6.88
N ILE A 380 8.35 7.91 -7.13
CA ILE A 380 9.31 6.84 -7.46
C ILE A 380 10.11 7.21 -8.73
N LEU A 381 9.43 7.65 -9.79
CA LEU A 381 10.07 8.04 -11.05
C LEU A 381 11.03 9.23 -10.87
N ALA A 382 10.61 10.25 -10.12
CA ALA A 382 11.44 11.42 -9.83
C ALA A 382 12.68 11.04 -9.00
N THR A 383 12.51 10.22 -7.97
CA THR A 383 13.61 9.74 -7.12
C THR A 383 14.57 8.85 -7.90
N LEU A 384 14.05 7.96 -8.73
CA LEU A 384 14.85 7.07 -9.58
C LEU A 384 15.66 7.86 -10.62
N SER A 385 15.02 8.85 -11.26
CA SER A 385 15.67 9.78 -12.19
C SER A 385 16.82 10.53 -11.53
N LEU A 386 16.57 11.11 -10.35
CA LEU A 386 17.59 11.85 -9.60
C LEU A 386 18.74 10.94 -9.15
N ALA A 387 18.43 9.75 -8.63
CA ALA A 387 19.43 8.77 -8.23
C ALA A 387 20.29 8.32 -9.43
N TYR A 388 19.68 8.06 -10.58
CA TYR A 388 20.41 7.70 -11.79
C TYR A 388 21.31 8.85 -12.29
N TYR A 389 20.83 10.09 -12.26
CA TYR A 389 21.66 11.25 -12.61
C TYR A 389 22.92 11.33 -11.73
N TYR A 390 22.79 11.22 -10.41
CA TYR A 390 23.98 11.24 -9.55
C TYR A 390 24.88 10.02 -9.74
N LEU A 391 24.31 8.83 -9.99
CA LEU A 391 25.09 7.64 -10.31
C LEU A 391 25.89 7.86 -11.60
N SER A 392 25.26 8.33 -12.67
CA SER A 392 25.95 8.56 -13.95
C SER A 392 27.04 9.61 -13.80
N GLN A 393 26.82 10.69 -13.04
CA GLN A 393 27.88 11.67 -12.74
C GLN A 393 29.06 11.06 -11.97
N LEU A 394 28.79 10.20 -10.98
CA LEU A 394 29.83 9.46 -10.27
C LEU A 394 30.63 8.55 -11.22
N LEU A 395 29.94 7.83 -12.11
CA LEU A 395 30.58 6.96 -13.10
C LEU A 395 31.39 7.77 -14.11
N PHE A 396 30.87 8.88 -14.63
CA PHE A 396 31.59 9.72 -15.57
C PHE A 396 32.83 10.39 -14.96
N ARG A 397 32.79 10.72 -13.67
CA ARG A 397 33.97 11.20 -12.93
C ARG A 397 35.07 10.14 -12.86
N LEU A 398 34.72 8.85 -12.91
CA LEU A 398 35.68 7.75 -13.02
C LEU A 398 36.10 7.52 -14.48
N ILE A 399 35.15 7.49 -15.41
CA ILE A 399 35.36 7.15 -16.81
C ILE A 399 36.22 8.20 -17.53
N PHE A 400 35.86 9.48 -17.51
CA PHE A 400 36.53 10.48 -18.36
C PHE A 400 38.03 10.62 -18.08
N PRO A 401 38.51 10.64 -16.82
CA PRO A 401 39.96 10.67 -16.55
C PRO A 401 40.68 9.39 -16.98
N LEU A 402 40.04 8.21 -16.86
CA LEU A 402 40.65 6.92 -17.20
C LEU A 402 40.84 6.74 -18.72
N PHE A 403 39.98 7.35 -19.52
CA PHE A 403 40.02 7.31 -20.98
C PHE A 403 40.57 8.60 -21.61
N GLY A 404 41.19 9.49 -20.82
CA GLY A 404 41.64 10.81 -21.26
C GLY A 404 42.39 10.80 -22.60
N GLY A 405 41.85 11.49 -23.60
CA GLY A 405 42.42 11.59 -24.95
C GLY A 405 41.97 10.48 -25.91
N ARG A 406 41.11 9.55 -25.47
CA ARG A 406 40.57 8.43 -26.26
C ARG A 406 39.05 8.34 -26.13
N ASP A 407 38.40 9.48 -26.23
CA ASP A 407 36.95 9.62 -26.04
C ASP A 407 36.14 8.68 -26.95
N PHE A 408 36.66 8.36 -28.16
CA PHE A 408 36.02 7.41 -29.08
C PHE A 408 35.80 6.01 -28.46
N LEU A 409 36.69 5.56 -27.58
CA LEU A 409 36.58 4.25 -26.92
C LEU A 409 35.42 4.19 -25.93
N ILE A 410 35.04 5.32 -25.34
CA ILE A 410 33.87 5.40 -24.46
C ILE A 410 32.61 5.04 -25.26
N TYR A 411 32.39 5.70 -26.40
CA TYR A 411 31.23 5.44 -27.25
C TYR A 411 31.25 4.03 -27.84
N PHE A 412 32.42 3.55 -28.25
CA PHE A 412 32.59 2.20 -28.78
C PHE A 412 32.21 1.14 -27.74
N VAL A 413 32.70 1.26 -26.50
CA VAL A 413 32.37 0.30 -25.42
C VAL A 413 30.91 0.41 -25.01
N VAL A 414 30.33 1.60 -24.93
CA VAL A 414 28.89 1.78 -24.65
C VAL A 414 28.04 1.13 -25.74
N ALA A 415 28.39 1.32 -27.01
CA ALA A 415 27.68 0.72 -28.14
C ALA A 415 27.81 -0.80 -28.13
N ILE A 416 29.01 -1.36 -27.97
CA ILE A 416 29.22 -2.81 -27.92
C ILE A 416 28.52 -3.45 -26.73
N ALA A 417 28.67 -2.89 -25.53
CA ALA A 417 28.01 -3.43 -24.35
C ALA A 417 26.47 -3.35 -24.49
N GLY A 418 25.95 -2.24 -25.02
CA GLY A 418 24.53 -2.06 -25.27
C GLY A 418 23.98 -3.05 -26.29
N LEU A 419 24.62 -3.16 -27.45
CA LEU A 419 24.23 -4.10 -28.51
C LEU A 419 24.41 -5.57 -28.07
N GLY A 420 25.45 -5.87 -27.29
CA GLY A 420 25.65 -7.18 -26.68
C GLY A 420 24.50 -7.57 -25.76
N LEU A 421 24.08 -6.66 -24.86
CA LEU A 421 22.91 -6.89 -24.00
C LEU A 421 21.60 -7.01 -24.79
N LEU A 422 21.46 -6.25 -25.88
CA LEU A 422 20.30 -6.36 -26.78
C LEU A 422 20.25 -7.70 -27.50
N SER A 423 21.40 -8.24 -27.89
CA SER A 423 21.51 -9.54 -28.56
C SER A 423 21.10 -10.72 -27.67
N LEU A 424 21.15 -10.54 -26.34
CA LEU A 424 20.67 -11.53 -25.37
C LEU A 424 19.14 -11.52 -25.19
N GLN A 425 18.43 -10.53 -25.77
CA GLN A 425 16.98 -10.42 -25.65
C GLN A 425 16.27 -11.26 -26.71
N SER A 426 15.51 -12.26 -26.30
CA SER A 426 14.77 -13.15 -27.21
C SER A 426 13.52 -12.51 -27.83
N LYS A 427 12.94 -11.48 -27.21
CA LYS A 427 11.71 -10.82 -27.68
C LYS A 427 12.01 -9.58 -28.50
N ALA A 428 11.58 -9.54 -29.77
CA ALA A 428 11.71 -8.38 -30.64
C ALA A 428 11.13 -7.09 -30.02
N SER A 429 10.04 -7.19 -29.24
CA SER A 429 9.45 -6.05 -28.53
C SER A 429 10.34 -5.44 -27.44
N ASN A 430 11.31 -6.21 -26.92
CA ASN A 430 12.27 -5.70 -25.94
C ASN A 430 13.39 -4.96 -26.66
N VAL A 431 13.89 -5.52 -27.77
CA VAL A 431 14.92 -4.89 -28.60
C VAL A 431 14.45 -3.53 -29.13
N LEU A 432 13.25 -3.47 -29.70
CA LEU A 432 12.65 -2.22 -30.21
C LEU A 432 12.51 -1.14 -29.13
N PHE A 433 12.31 -1.54 -27.87
CA PHE A 433 12.19 -0.61 -26.75
C PHE A 433 13.55 -0.09 -26.27
N PHE A 434 14.55 -0.97 -26.14
CA PHE A 434 15.86 -0.60 -25.62
C PHE A 434 16.78 0.06 -26.66
N MET A 435 16.51 -0.10 -27.95
CA MET A 435 17.31 0.52 -29.01
C MET A 435 17.29 2.08 -28.93
N PRO A 436 16.13 2.75 -28.83
CA PRO A 436 16.10 4.20 -28.56
C PRO A 436 16.76 4.60 -27.23
N VAL A 437 16.70 3.75 -26.20
CA VAL A 437 17.35 3.99 -24.90
C VAL A 437 18.88 3.98 -25.04
N LEU A 438 19.42 3.09 -25.87
CA LEU A 438 20.85 3.05 -26.16
C LEU A 438 21.30 4.28 -26.95
N ILE A 439 20.53 4.70 -27.95
CA ILE A 439 20.79 5.95 -28.70
C ILE A 439 20.76 7.15 -27.75
N TRP A 440 19.75 7.21 -26.88
CA TRP A 440 19.64 8.24 -25.85
C TRP A 440 20.86 8.25 -24.93
N LEU A 441 21.36 7.08 -24.50
CA LEU A 441 22.56 6.97 -23.66
C LEU A 441 23.82 7.48 -24.37
N LEU A 442 23.97 7.19 -25.67
CA LEU A 442 25.09 7.70 -26.48
C LEU A 442 25.03 9.23 -26.60
N ILE A 443 23.84 9.79 -26.88
CA ILE A 443 23.63 11.25 -26.92
C ILE A 443 23.92 11.87 -25.56
N TYR A 444 23.42 11.26 -24.48
CA TYR A 444 23.65 11.71 -23.11
C TYR A 444 25.15 11.72 -22.75
N THR A 445 25.87 10.64 -23.09
CA THR A 445 27.31 10.52 -22.90
C THR A 445 28.06 11.57 -23.70
N TRP A 446 27.63 11.84 -24.94
CA TRP A 446 28.20 12.85 -25.80
C TRP A 446 28.03 14.26 -25.24
N LEU A 447 26.81 14.62 -24.84
CA LEU A 447 26.50 15.89 -24.18
C LEU A 447 27.34 16.09 -22.92
N LEU A 448 27.56 15.04 -22.13
CA LEU A 448 28.38 15.11 -20.93
C LEU A 448 29.88 15.10 -21.21
N ASN A 449 30.35 14.59 -22.33
CA ASN A 449 31.78 14.64 -22.67
C ASN A 449 32.21 16.01 -23.23
N GLN A 450 31.28 16.81 -23.75
CA GLN A 450 31.56 18.16 -24.27
C GLN A 450 32.32 19.01 -23.23
N ARG A 451 33.52 19.49 -23.63
CA ARG A 451 34.46 20.25 -22.78
C ARG A 451 34.18 21.75 -22.73
N GLY A 452 33.13 22.23 -23.40
CA GLY A 452 32.76 23.65 -23.43
C GLY A 452 32.47 24.23 -22.05
N VAL A 453 32.84 25.50 -21.83
CA VAL A 453 32.70 26.23 -20.55
C VAL A 453 31.25 26.21 -20.04
N PHE A 454 30.27 26.29 -20.95
CA PHE A 454 28.84 26.21 -20.64
C PHE A 454 28.47 24.86 -20.00
N PHE A 455 28.90 23.74 -20.59
CA PHE A 455 28.61 22.39 -20.09
C PHE A 455 29.39 22.04 -18.83
N LYS A 456 30.57 22.63 -18.58
CA LYS A 456 31.28 22.49 -17.28
C LYS A 456 30.50 23.12 -16.12
N LYS A 457 29.89 24.30 -16.31
CA LYS A 457 29.07 24.97 -15.27
C LYS A 457 27.75 24.22 -15.00
N ILE A 458 27.16 23.61 -16.04
CA ILE A 458 25.96 22.75 -15.95
C ILE A 458 26.24 21.40 -15.27
N LYS A 459 27.49 20.94 -15.17
CA LYS A 459 27.80 19.65 -14.53
C LYS A 459 27.74 19.69 -13.00
N ILE A 460 27.92 20.86 -12.37
CA ILE A 460 28.20 20.95 -10.92
C ILE A 460 27.26 21.93 -10.19
N ASN A 461 26.55 22.82 -10.92
CA ASN A 461 25.66 23.80 -10.30
C ASN A 461 24.18 23.35 -10.27
N ILE A 462 23.37 23.96 -9.40
CA ILE A 462 21.94 23.69 -9.21
C ILE A 462 21.16 23.81 -10.53
N ALA A 463 21.45 24.83 -11.33
CA ALA A 463 20.84 25.01 -12.66
C ALA A 463 21.09 23.81 -13.59
N GLY A 464 22.24 23.17 -13.44
CA GLY A 464 22.61 21.98 -14.16
C GLY A 464 21.83 20.74 -13.76
N ILE A 465 21.62 20.56 -12.45
CA ILE A 465 20.76 19.51 -11.91
C ILE A 465 19.33 19.68 -12.44
N LEU A 466 18.79 20.90 -12.41
CA LEU A 466 17.45 21.20 -12.93
C LEU A 466 17.33 20.90 -14.44
N PHE A 467 18.31 21.30 -15.23
CA PHE A 467 18.36 20.99 -16.66
C PHE A 467 18.31 19.48 -16.91
N TRP A 468 19.13 18.70 -16.19
CA TRP A 468 19.15 17.26 -16.36
C TRP A 468 17.86 16.59 -15.88
N ILE A 469 17.30 17.02 -14.75
CA ILE A 469 15.98 16.56 -14.29
C ILE A 469 14.92 16.78 -15.38
N PHE A 470 14.93 17.94 -16.05
CA PHE A 470 14.04 18.22 -17.17
C PHE A 470 14.25 17.23 -18.33
N VAL A 471 15.49 17.03 -18.79
CA VAL A 471 15.81 16.07 -19.87
C VAL A 471 15.35 14.64 -19.52
N PHE A 472 15.58 14.19 -18.28
CA PHE A 472 15.11 12.89 -17.82
C PHE A 472 13.59 12.82 -17.74
N SER A 473 12.92 13.88 -17.27
CA SER A 473 11.46 13.95 -17.21
C SER A 473 10.83 13.82 -18.60
N VAL A 474 11.38 14.51 -19.61
CA VAL A 474 10.95 14.38 -21.01
C VAL A 474 11.13 12.94 -21.50
N SER A 475 12.27 12.33 -21.19
CA SER A 475 12.59 10.95 -21.62
C SER A 475 11.66 9.92 -20.95
N ILE A 476 11.40 10.05 -19.66
CA ILE A 476 10.46 9.21 -18.90
C ILE A 476 9.04 9.41 -19.42
N SER A 477 8.63 10.65 -19.69
CA SER A 477 7.32 10.97 -20.25
C SER A 477 7.12 10.34 -21.63
N ALA A 478 8.15 10.34 -22.48
CA ALA A 478 8.12 9.67 -23.78
C ALA A 478 7.92 8.15 -23.64
N ILE A 479 8.65 7.51 -22.71
CA ILE A 479 8.45 6.08 -22.39
C ILE A 479 7.03 5.83 -21.89
N MET A 480 6.56 6.66 -20.95
CA MET A 480 5.23 6.54 -20.33
C MET A 480 4.11 6.68 -21.36
N LEU A 481 4.16 7.69 -22.24
CA LEU A 481 3.19 7.88 -23.32
C LEU A 481 3.17 6.70 -24.29
N SER A 482 4.34 6.18 -24.66
CA SER A 482 4.45 5.00 -25.52
C SER A 482 3.82 3.75 -24.87
N GLN A 483 4.06 3.53 -23.57
CA GLN A 483 3.48 2.39 -22.87
C GLN A 483 1.98 2.55 -22.60
N ASN A 484 1.51 3.74 -22.23
CA ASN A 484 0.08 4.03 -22.02
C ASN A 484 -0.72 3.73 -23.29
N LYS A 485 -0.26 4.20 -24.46
CA LYS A 485 -0.91 3.91 -25.75
C LYS A 485 -1.00 2.40 -26.02
N LYS A 486 0.05 1.64 -25.68
CA LYS A 486 0.06 0.19 -25.86
C LYS A 486 -0.92 -0.51 -24.92
N VAL A 487 -0.98 -0.11 -23.65
CA VAL A 487 -1.91 -0.65 -22.65
C VAL A 487 -3.35 -0.35 -23.05
N GLU A 488 -3.62 0.88 -23.47
CA GLU A 488 -4.94 1.31 -23.93
C GLU A 488 -5.39 0.50 -25.15
N TRP A 489 -4.50 0.28 -26.13
CA TRP A 489 -4.77 -0.53 -27.31
C TRP A 489 -5.14 -1.97 -26.94
N VAL A 490 -4.38 -2.60 -26.04
CA VAL A 490 -4.68 -3.96 -25.55
C VAL A 490 -6.03 -4.00 -24.84
N LYS A 491 -6.36 -2.97 -24.06
CA LYS A 491 -7.66 -2.86 -23.38
C LYS A 491 -8.81 -2.76 -24.38
N ARG A 492 -8.68 -1.91 -25.41
CA ARG A 492 -9.69 -1.79 -26.49
C ARG A 492 -9.89 -3.12 -27.21
N LYS A 493 -8.81 -3.84 -27.50
CA LYS A 493 -8.88 -5.18 -28.11
C LYS A 493 -9.65 -6.17 -27.24
N SER A 494 -9.33 -6.24 -25.94
CA SER A 494 -10.03 -7.15 -25.02
C SER A 494 -11.51 -6.81 -24.86
N ILE A 495 -11.88 -5.52 -24.88
CA ILE A 495 -13.29 -5.11 -24.86
C ILE A 495 -14.00 -5.57 -26.14
N ALA A 496 -13.39 -5.36 -27.31
CA ALA A 496 -13.96 -5.83 -28.58
C ALA A 496 -14.15 -7.35 -28.62
N GLU A 497 -13.16 -8.12 -28.13
CA GLU A 497 -13.25 -9.58 -28.01
C GLU A 497 -14.39 -10.02 -27.07
N LYS A 498 -14.58 -9.34 -25.93
CA LYS A 498 -15.69 -9.63 -25.01
C LYS A 498 -17.06 -9.30 -25.61
N LEU A 499 -17.17 -8.20 -26.34
CA LEU A 499 -18.43 -7.80 -26.99
C LEU A 499 -18.81 -8.76 -28.12
N ALA A 500 -17.83 -9.26 -28.89
CA ALA A 500 -18.07 -10.27 -29.92
C ALA A 500 -18.69 -11.54 -29.30
N VAL A 501 -18.09 -12.06 -28.22
CA VAL A 501 -18.59 -13.26 -27.51
C VAL A 501 -19.96 -13.07 -26.84
N GLN A 502 -20.34 -11.85 -26.51
CA GLN A 502 -21.68 -11.56 -25.95
C GLN A 502 -22.76 -11.39 -27.03
N THR A 503 -22.35 -11.16 -28.28
CA THR A 503 -23.27 -10.97 -29.40
C THR A 503 -23.57 -12.29 -30.11
N ASP A 504 -22.65 -13.26 -30.00
CA ASP A 504 -22.85 -14.68 -30.32
C ASP A 504 -23.56 -15.42 -29.17
#